data_AF-A0A240C8B1-F1
#
_entry.id   AF-A0A240C8B1-F1
#
_cell.length_a   1.000
_cell.length_b   1.000
_cell.length_c   1.000
_cell.angle_alpha   90.00
_cell.angle_beta   90.00
_cell.angle_gamma   90.00
#
_symmetry.space_group_name_H-M   'P 1'
#
loop_
_entity.id
_entity.type
_entity.pdbx_description
1 polymer ?
#
loop_
_entity_poly.entity_id
_entity_poly.type
_entity_poly.pdbx_seq_one_letter_code
_entity_poly.pdbx_strand_id
1 'polypeptide(L)'
;MQTDKRRQLRDAFGAFMTGVTVVTSRDKAGASIGFTANSFSSVSLDPALLLVSIDKRSANFGNFTECRFFAVNILSEQQKETANIFAQKVEDRFGMIDWHVSENGTPIIDDSSAWFDCALHQVVDAGDHAILIGRVEGFDSTGTAGLGYYRGAYFTPYHNAEALIHRLSVEVSALIELNGQVVMVRQEGNYRLPTRSVAKGSVSDTLNTLMGELGVNASPGFVYSVYEDRQNHKQHIVFLCALPTEAELPTLQNAQWFDLENLSALPIGDSALKSLMNRFVRENAVGNYSIYYGDEQNGAIKQFAS
;
A
#
# COMPACT_ATOMS: atom_id res chain seq x y z
N MET A 1 35.15 -2.39 8.91
CA MET A 1 34.71 -3.31 7.83
C MET A 1 35.30 -2.89 6.48
N GLN A 2 35.89 -3.82 5.71
CA GLN A 2 36.38 -3.62 4.33
C GLN A 2 35.23 -3.17 3.41
N THR A 3 35.51 -2.35 2.40
CA THR A 3 34.49 -1.74 1.52
C THR A 3 33.58 -2.78 0.85
N ASP A 4 34.15 -3.89 0.37
CA ASP A 4 33.38 -4.95 -0.30
C ASP A 4 32.39 -5.65 0.64
N LYS A 5 32.78 -5.89 1.90
CA LYS A 5 31.89 -6.45 2.92
C LYS A 5 30.74 -5.50 3.30
N ARG A 6 30.94 -4.17 3.23
CA ARG A 6 29.85 -3.19 3.45
C ARG A 6 28.81 -3.25 2.34
N ARG A 7 29.26 -3.33 1.10
CA ARG A 7 28.36 -3.48 -0.04
C ARG A 7 27.57 -4.78 0.06
N GLN A 8 28.25 -5.91 0.32
CA GLN A 8 27.60 -7.21 0.50
C GLN A 8 26.56 -7.19 1.63
N LEU A 9 26.88 -6.59 2.78
CA LEU A 9 25.95 -6.48 3.90
C LEU A 9 24.73 -5.62 3.54
N ARG A 10 24.93 -4.48 2.88
CA ARG A 10 23.83 -3.62 2.41
C ARG A 10 22.94 -4.35 1.41
N ASP A 11 23.53 -5.09 0.48
CA ASP A 11 22.79 -5.87 -0.51
C ASP A 11 22.00 -7.02 0.16
N ALA A 12 22.54 -7.62 1.23
CA ALA A 12 21.85 -8.61 2.05
C ALA A 12 20.66 -8.00 2.84
N PHE A 13 20.83 -6.82 3.46
CA PHE A 13 19.71 -6.12 4.10
C PHE A 13 18.61 -5.75 3.10
N GLY A 14 18.99 -5.37 1.87
CA GLY A 14 18.05 -5.06 0.79
C GLY A 14 17.24 -6.26 0.28
N ALA A 15 17.51 -7.48 0.75
CA ALA A 15 16.66 -8.65 0.47
C ALA A 15 15.34 -8.62 1.27
N PHE A 16 15.27 -7.86 2.37
CA PHE A 16 14.01 -7.62 3.05
C PHE A 16 13.27 -6.48 2.35
N MET A 17 12.09 -6.79 1.83
CA MET A 17 11.22 -5.83 1.14
C MET A 17 10.58 -4.89 2.16
N THR A 18 10.54 -3.60 1.83
CA THR A 18 9.97 -2.57 2.72
C THR A 18 9.03 -1.66 1.96
N GLY A 19 8.16 -0.95 2.69
CA GLY A 19 7.59 0.30 2.17
C GLY A 19 8.64 1.41 2.15
N VAL A 20 8.27 2.57 1.61
CA VAL A 20 9.06 3.80 1.66
C VAL A 20 8.34 4.83 2.51
N THR A 21 9.06 5.48 3.40
CA THR A 21 8.52 6.53 4.27
C THR A 21 9.30 7.83 4.11
N VAL A 22 8.66 8.95 4.40
CA VAL A 22 9.34 10.22 4.69
C VAL A 22 9.05 10.60 6.13
N VAL A 23 10.11 10.70 6.92
CA VAL A 23 10.05 11.16 8.29
C VAL A 23 10.17 12.68 8.28
N THR A 24 9.22 13.37 8.90
CA THR A 24 9.14 14.84 8.92
C THR A 24 9.10 15.37 10.34
N SER A 25 9.60 16.58 10.55
CA SER A 25 9.51 17.31 11.81
C SER A 25 9.75 18.80 11.55
N ARG A 26 9.91 19.59 12.60
CA ARG A 26 10.39 20.96 12.53
C ARG A 26 11.73 21.09 13.21
N ASP A 27 12.62 21.90 12.65
CA ASP A 27 13.84 22.28 13.32
C ASP A 27 13.59 23.28 14.46
N LYS A 28 14.67 23.69 15.14
CA LYS A 28 14.59 24.65 16.26
C LYS A 28 14.13 26.05 15.83
N ALA A 29 14.26 26.40 14.55
CA ALA A 29 13.78 27.66 13.99
C ALA A 29 12.31 27.56 13.50
N GLY A 30 11.71 26.37 13.56
CA GLY A 30 10.35 26.09 13.10
C GLY A 30 10.26 25.72 11.62
N ALA A 31 11.38 25.62 10.90
CA ALA A 31 11.37 25.23 9.49
C ALA A 31 11.08 23.74 9.34
N SER A 32 10.31 23.37 8.31
CA SER A 32 9.99 21.98 8.01
C SER A 32 11.24 21.23 7.56
N ILE A 33 11.50 20.09 8.18
CA ILE A 33 12.60 19.20 7.84
C ILE A 33 12.07 17.79 7.61
N GLY A 34 12.75 17.03 6.75
CA GLY A 34 12.40 15.63 6.54
C GLY A 34 13.48 14.83 5.86
N PHE A 35 13.34 13.51 5.87
CA PHE A 35 14.22 12.60 5.14
C PHE A 35 13.48 11.32 4.76
N THR A 36 13.86 10.73 3.63
CA THR A 36 13.35 9.42 3.22
C THR A 36 13.96 8.32 4.07
N ALA A 37 13.14 7.40 4.56
CA ALA A 37 13.57 6.23 5.32
C ALA A 37 12.79 4.99 4.90
N ASN A 38 13.45 3.84 4.93
CA ASN A 38 12.81 2.54 4.73
C ASN A 38 13.10 1.57 5.88
N SER A 39 13.58 2.09 7.00
CA SER A 39 13.87 1.37 8.25
C SER A 39 12.69 1.38 9.24
N PHE A 40 11.50 1.76 8.76
CA PHE A 40 10.27 1.82 9.55
C PHE A 40 9.83 0.44 10.04
N SER A 41 9.30 0.38 11.26
CA SER A 41 8.58 -0.80 11.76
C SER A 41 7.55 -0.41 12.82
N SER A 42 6.41 -1.10 12.83
CA SER A 42 5.47 -1.04 13.95
C SER A 42 6.03 -1.85 15.13
N VAL A 43 5.85 -1.36 16.35
CA VAL A 43 6.48 -1.93 17.56
C VAL A 43 5.47 -2.46 18.55
N SER A 44 4.41 -1.69 18.82
CA SER A 44 3.40 -2.04 19.82
C SER A 44 2.05 -1.40 19.48
N LEU A 45 0.96 -2.05 19.88
CA LEU A 45 -0.40 -1.52 19.77
C LEU A 45 -0.87 -0.85 21.07
N ASP A 46 -0.46 -1.35 22.24
CA ASP A 46 -0.77 -0.74 23.54
C ASP A 46 0.46 -0.76 24.47
N PRO A 47 1.13 0.40 24.67
CA PRO A 47 0.88 1.68 24.00
C PRO A 47 1.22 1.62 22.51
N ALA A 48 0.59 2.46 21.69
CA ALA A 48 0.84 2.53 20.26
C ALA A 48 2.25 3.10 19.96
N LEU A 49 3.17 2.24 19.53
CA LEU A 49 4.57 2.58 19.26
C LEU A 49 5.01 2.15 17.86
N LEU A 50 5.85 2.99 17.25
CA LEU A 50 6.57 2.71 16.01
C LEU A 50 8.05 3.10 16.14
N LEU A 51 8.87 2.65 15.20
CA LEU A 51 10.27 3.06 15.11
C LEU A 51 10.70 3.43 13.69
N VAL A 52 11.74 4.26 13.61
CA VAL A 52 12.49 4.56 12.39
C VAL A 52 13.94 4.87 12.73
N SER A 53 14.89 4.55 11.85
CA SER A 53 16.31 4.81 12.08
C SER A 53 16.82 6.01 11.28
N ILE A 54 17.63 6.86 11.90
CA ILE A 54 18.30 8.02 11.29
C ILE A 54 19.82 7.86 11.32
N ASP A 55 20.48 8.16 10.19
CA ASP A 55 21.96 8.13 10.09
C ASP A 55 22.55 9.27 10.94
N LYS A 56 23.55 8.96 11.77
CA LYS A 56 24.24 9.95 12.61
C LYS A 56 24.95 11.05 11.81
N ARG A 57 25.20 10.83 10.52
CA ARG A 57 25.79 11.79 9.58
C ARG A 57 24.74 12.69 8.90
N SER A 58 23.46 12.46 9.15
CA SER A 58 22.38 13.32 8.65
C SER A 58 22.55 14.74 9.17
N ALA A 59 22.38 15.74 8.30
CA ALA A 59 22.36 17.14 8.71
C ALA A 59 21.23 17.43 9.71
N ASN A 60 20.17 16.62 9.69
CA ASN A 60 19.01 16.74 10.58
C ASN A 60 19.11 15.87 11.83
N PHE A 61 20.23 15.17 12.08
CA PHE A 61 20.36 14.23 13.19
C PHE A 61 20.01 14.86 14.55
N GLY A 62 20.59 16.00 14.87
CA GLY A 62 20.30 16.72 16.13
C GLY A 62 18.86 17.20 16.22
N ASN A 63 18.29 17.67 15.10
CA ASN A 63 16.90 18.13 15.09
C ASN A 63 15.92 16.99 15.39
N PHE A 64 16.12 15.80 14.82
CA PHE A 64 15.23 14.66 15.06
C PHE A 64 15.44 13.99 16.43
N THR A 65 16.67 13.92 16.92
CA THR A 65 16.96 13.28 18.21
C THR A 65 16.57 14.13 19.42
N GLU A 66 16.37 15.44 19.22
CA GLU A 66 15.93 16.39 20.24
C GLU A 66 14.51 16.93 19.99
N CYS A 67 13.81 16.46 18.95
CA CYS A 67 12.46 16.92 18.64
C CYS A 67 11.46 16.47 19.70
N ARG A 68 10.36 17.22 19.85
CA ARG A 68 9.21 16.78 20.63
C ARG A 68 8.30 15.85 19.82
N PHE A 69 8.08 16.19 18.56
CA PHE A 69 7.19 15.49 17.65
C PHE A 69 7.84 15.26 16.29
N PHE A 70 7.52 14.13 15.68
CA PHE A 70 7.85 13.82 14.30
C PHE A 70 6.69 13.04 13.67
N ALA A 71 6.53 13.15 12.36
CA ALA A 71 5.60 12.32 11.62
C ALA A 71 6.32 11.32 10.72
N VAL A 72 5.68 10.17 10.49
CA VAL A 72 6.09 9.17 9.51
C VAL A 72 5.01 9.10 8.44
N ASN A 73 5.36 9.51 7.22
CA ASN A 73 4.49 9.48 6.06
C ASN A 73 4.83 8.24 5.22
N ILE A 74 3.95 7.24 5.18
CA ILE A 74 4.09 6.08 4.29
C ILE A 74 3.67 6.51 2.89
N LEU A 75 4.62 6.57 1.97
CA LEU A 75 4.37 7.09 0.63
C LEU A 75 3.50 6.14 -0.18
N SER A 76 2.58 6.68 -0.98
CA SER A 76 1.83 5.94 -1.98
C SER A 76 2.69 5.64 -3.21
N GLU A 77 2.28 4.67 -4.02
CA GLU A 77 3.01 4.20 -5.19
C GLU A 77 3.28 5.29 -6.25
N GLN A 78 2.46 6.35 -6.28
CA GLN A 78 2.62 7.52 -7.14
C GLN A 78 3.75 8.45 -6.66
N GLN A 79 4.17 8.37 -5.39
CA GLN A 79 5.07 9.31 -4.73
C GLN A 79 6.56 8.91 -4.81
N LYS A 80 6.97 8.22 -5.89
CA LYS A 80 8.38 7.92 -6.16
C LYS A 80 9.24 9.18 -6.25
N GLU A 81 8.71 10.26 -6.81
CA GLU A 81 9.43 11.54 -6.91
C GLU A 81 9.64 12.16 -5.53
N THR A 82 8.62 12.19 -4.67
CA THR A 82 8.70 12.60 -3.27
C THR A 82 9.79 11.83 -2.52
N ALA A 83 9.83 10.50 -2.66
CA ALA A 83 10.88 9.67 -2.07
C ALA A 83 12.30 10.12 -2.49
N ASN A 84 12.49 10.51 -3.75
CA ASN A 84 13.77 10.96 -4.26
C ASN A 84 14.14 12.36 -3.75
N ILE A 85 13.18 13.30 -3.72
CA ILE A 85 13.37 14.66 -3.20
C ILE A 85 13.90 14.60 -1.76
N PHE A 86 13.27 13.77 -0.92
CA PHE A 86 13.63 13.66 0.50
C PHE A 86 14.87 12.78 0.77
N ALA A 87 15.35 12.02 -0.22
CA ALA A 87 16.61 11.29 -0.15
C ALA A 87 17.82 12.12 -0.62
N GLN A 88 17.60 13.16 -1.44
CA GLN A 88 18.65 13.99 -2.03
C GLN A 88 18.88 15.29 -1.25
N LYS A 89 20.06 15.90 -1.40
CA LYS A 89 20.36 17.22 -0.82
C LYS A 89 19.78 18.32 -1.73
N VAL A 90 18.50 18.62 -1.53
CA VAL A 90 17.77 19.72 -2.17
C VAL A 90 17.51 20.79 -1.12
N GLU A 91 17.61 22.07 -1.50
CA GLU A 91 17.54 23.22 -0.59
C GLU A 91 16.13 23.45 -0.05
N ASP A 92 15.11 23.41 -0.92
CA ASP A 92 13.70 23.50 -0.52
C ASP A 92 12.91 22.27 -0.99
N ARG A 93 12.88 21.24 -0.13
CA ARG A 93 12.13 20.00 -0.39
C ARG A 93 10.62 20.18 -0.27
N PHE A 94 10.18 21.01 0.68
CA PHE A 94 8.77 21.18 1.02
C PHE A 94 8.05 22.13 0.07
N GLY A 95 8.77 22.98 -0.67
CA GLY A 95 8.20 23.75 -1.77
C GLY A 95 7.94 22.95 -3.06
N MET A 96 8.32 21.67 -3.11
CA MET A 96 8.17 20.80 -4.29
C MET A 96 7.02 19.80 -4.17
N ILE A 97 6.33 19.76 -3.03
CA ILE A 97 5.26 18.79 -2.74
C ILE A 97 4.11 19.46 -1.99
N ASP A 98 2.94 18.85 -2.05
CA ASP A 98 1.79 19.25 -1.23
C ASP A 98 1.85 18.59 0.16
N TRP A 99 1.56 19.38 1.19
CA TRP A 99 1.59 18.94 2.58
C TRP A 99 0.79 19.91 3.46
N HIS A 100 0.35 19.42 4.61
CA HIS A 100 -0.33 20.20 5.64
C HIS A 100 0.31 20.00 7.02
N VAL A 101 -0.17 20.75 8.01
CA VAL A 101 0.37 20.72 9.38
C VAL A 101 -0.60 19.92 10.27
N SER A 102 -0.07 18.95 11.01
CA SER A 102 -0.83 18.20 12.01
C SER A 102 -1.21 19.05 13.23
N GLU A 103 -2.05 18.52 14.12
CA GLU A 103 -2.37 19.15 15.41
C GLU A 103 -1.12 19.37 16.28
N ASN A 104 -0.12 18.50 16.21
CA ASN A 104 1.15 18.66 16.93
C ASN A 104 2.18 19.52 16.18
N GLY A 105 1.81 20.07 15.02
CA GLY A 105 2.66 20.95 14.24
C GLY A 105 3.64 20.24 13.31
N THR A 106 3.55 18.92 13.14
CA THR A 106 4.44 18.17 12.23
C THR A 106 3.94 18.27 10.79
N PRO A 107 4.85 18.28 9.78
CA PRO A 107 4.43 18.25 8.38
C PRO A 107 3.87 16.87 7.97
N ILE A 108 2.64 16.82 7.48
CA ILE A 108 2.01 15.62 6.91
C ILE A 108 1.95 15.78 5.40
N ILE A 109 2.50 14.81 4.67
CA ILE A 109 2.56 14.82 3.21
C ILE A 109 1.22 14.35 2.64
N ASP A 110 0.63 15.16 1.78
CA ASP A 110 -0.66 14.84 1.15
C ASP A 110 -0.51 13.62 0.22
N ASP A 111 -1.62 12.90 -0.03
CA ASP A 111 -1.66 11.69 -0.86
C ASP A 111 -0.75 10.52 -0.41
N SER A 112 -0.24 10.58 0.83
CA SER A 112 0.43 9.45 1.48
C SER A 112 -0.55 8.28 1.65
N SER A 113 -0.05 7.05 1.54
CA SER A 113 -0.81 5.82 1.81
C SER A 113 -1.31 5.79 3.25
N ALA A 114 -0.45 6.20 4.18
CA ALA A 114 -0.79 6.42 5.58
C ALA A 114 0.16 7.45 6.20
N TRP A 115 -0.22 8.03 7.32
CA TRP A 115 0.69 8.83 8.14
C TRP A 115 0.48 8.59 9.63
N PHE A 116 1.52 8.84 10.42
CA PHE A 116 1.51 8.74 11.88
C PHE A 116 2.19 9.98 12.45
N ASP A 117 1.47 10.76 13.26
CA ASP A 117 2.01 11.87 14.03
C ASP A 117 2.38 11.37 15.44
N CYS A 118 3.65 11.57 15.82
CA CYS A 118 4.23 10.89 16.97
C CYS A 118 4.90 11.86 17.93
N ALA A 119 4.69 11.65 19.21
CA ALA A 119 5.59 12.16 20.24
C ALA A 119 6.86 11.31 20.29
N LEU A 120 8.03 11.95 20.36
CA LEU A 120 9.29 11.24 20.53
C LEU A 120 9.30 10.55 21.90
N HIS A 121 9.32 9.22 21.89
CA HIS A 121 9.25 8.40 23.10
C HIS A 121 10.65 8.06 23.62
N GLN A 122 11.55 7.64 22.72
CA GLN A 122 12.91 7.25 23.08
C GLN A 122 13.85 7.36 21.87
N VAL A 123 15.11 7.71 22.12
CA VAL A 123 16.21 7.58 21.15
C VAL A 123 17.16 6.50 21.63
N VAL A 124 17.44 5.50 20.79
CA VAL A 124 18.37 4.41 21.09
C VAL A 124 19.59 4.52 20.20
N ASP A 125 20.77 4.54 20.80
CA ASP A 125 22.05 4.49 20.06
C ASP A 125 22.24 3.11 19.42
N ALA A 126 22.43 3.07 18.10
CA ALA A 126 22.48 1.82 17.33
C ALA A 126 23.57 1.85 16.25
N GLY A 127 24.83 2.01 16.68
CA GLY A 127 25.98 1.96 15.77
C GLY A 127 26.13 3.25 14.96
N ASP A 128 26.06 3.19 13.63
CA ASP A 128 26.12 4.38 12.76
C ASP A 128 24.76 5.09 12.60
N HIS A 129 23.70 4.54 13.20
CA HIS A 129 22.37 5.13 13.26
C HIS A 129 21.92 5.34 14.71
N ALA A 130 20.86 6.11 14.88
CA ALA A 130 20.02 6.08 16.07
C ALA A 130 18.61 5.63 15.70
N ILE A 131 17.95 4.87 16.58
CA ILE A 131 16.56 4.45 16.44
C ILE A 131 15.71 5.48 17.18
N LEU A 132 14.80 6.12 16.45
CA LEU A 132 13.75 6.96 17.00
C LEU A 132 12.54 6.08 17.26
N ILE A 133 12.11 5.99 18.51
CA ILE A 133 10.85 5.34 18.89
C ILE A 133 9.83 6.44 19.12
N GLY A 134 8.72 6.37 18.39
CA GLY A 134 7.61 7.33 18.48
C GLY A 134 6.40 6.69 19.13
N ARG A 135 5.72 7.44 20.01
CA ARG A 135 4.38 7.11 20.48
C ARG A 135 3.37 7.79 19.56
N VAL A 136 2.49 7.02 18.96
CA VAL A 136 1.49 7.52 18.02
C VAL A 136 0.44 8.34 18.78
N GLU A 137 0.19 9.57 18.32
CA GLU A 137 -0.82 10.48 18.87
C GLU A 137 -1.92 10.81 17.85
N GLY A 138 -1.60 10.76 16.56
CA GLY A 138 -2.57 10.84 15.47
C GLY A 138 -2.14 9.96 14.30
N PHE A 139 -3.09 9.47 13.51
CA PHE A 139 -2.81 8.69 12.31
C PHE A 139 -4.01 8.72 11.37
N ASP A 140 -3.75 8.45 10.09
CA ASP A 140 -4.79 8.18 9.08
C ASP A 140 -4.23 7.26 7.99
N SER A 141 -5.11 6.60 7.23
CA SER A 141 -4.73 5.90 6.01
C SER A 141 -5.76 6.05 4.90
N THR A 142 -5.27 6.28 3.69
CA THR A 142 -6.09 6.59 2.50
C THR A 142 -6.51 5.34 1.72
N GLY A 143 -5.98 4.16 2.09
CA GLY A 143 -6.17 2.90 1.37
C GLY A 143 -5.39 2.80 0.04
N THR A 144 -4.66 3.84 -0.37
CA THR A 144 -3.81 3.78 -1.57
C THR A 144 -2.64 2.81 -1.37
N ALA A 145 -2.24 2.10 -2.43
CA ALA A 145 -1.10 1.18 -2.36
C ALA A 145 0.19 1.93 -2.01
N GLY A 146 0.96 1.41 -1.05
CA GLY A 146 2.24 1.98 -0.66
C GLY A 146 3.35 1.78 -1.70
N LEU A 147 4.26 2.74 -1.81
CA LEU A 147 5.49 2.61 -2.58
C LEU A 147 6.41 1.58 -1.92
N GLY A 148 6.81 0.58 -2.69
CA GLY A 148 7.70 -0.47 -2.24
C GLY A 148 9.17 -0.20 -2.57
N TYR A 149 10.08 -0.78 -1.78
CA TYR A 149 11.51 -0.79 -2.02
C TYR A 149 12.10 -2.18 -1.81
N TYR A 150 12.86 -2.66 -2.81
CA TYR A 150 13.50 -3.97 -2.78
C TYR A 150 14.81 -3.94 -3.57
N ARG A 151 15.89 -4.47 -2.98
CA ARG A 151 17.24 -4.56 -3.59
C ARG A 151 17.71 -3.27 -4.29
N GLY A 152 17.43 -2.12 -3.67
CA GLY A 152 17.88 -0.83 -4.18
C GLY A 152 16.97 -0.19 -5.23
N ALA A 153 15.83 -0.81 -5.55
CA ALA A 153 14.88 -0.34 -6.55
C ALA A 153 13.49 -0.13 -5.94
N TYR A 154 12.79 0.88 -6.43
CA TYR A 154 11.36 1.04 -6.15
C TYR A 154 10.57 -0.03 -6.90
N PHE A 155 9.52 -0.57 -6.26
CA PHE A 155 8.52 -1.38 -6.94
C PHE A 155 7.14 -0.89 -6.54
N THR A 156 6.22 -0.94 -7.49
CA THR A 156 4.81 -0.63 -7.24
C THR A 156 3.97 -1.85 -7.60
N PRO A 157 2.91 -2.14 -6.85
CA PRO A 157 1.96 -3.19 -7.20
C PRO A 157 1.34 -2.98 -8.57
N TYR A 158 1.09 -1.71 -8.92
CA TYR A 158 0.46 -1.31 -10.16
C TYR A 158 1.31 -1.58 -11.43
N HIS A 159 2.62 -1.31 -11.42
CA HIS A 159 3.47 -1.52 -12.62
C HIS A 159 3.63 -2.99 -13.04
N ASN A 160 3.56 -3.93 -12.09
CA ASN A 160 3.61 -5.35 -12.43
C ASN A 160 2.32 -5.82 -13.12
N ALA A 161 1.18 -5.21 -12.80
CA ALA A 161 -0.10 -5.53 -13.44
C ALA A 161 -0.12 -5.12 -14.92
N GLU A 162 0.40 -3.93 -15.24
CA GLU A 162 0.44 -3.43 -16.62
C GLU A 162 1.37 -4.25 -17.53
N ALA A 163 2.50 -4.73 -16.99
CA ALA A 163 3.41 -5.60 -17.74
C ALA A 163 2.83 -7.00 -18.00
N LEU A 164 1.80 -7.43 -17.26
CA LEU A 164 1.10 -8.70 -17.44
C LEU A 164 0.01 -8.64 -18.52
N ILE A 165 -0.22 -7.47 -19.11
CA ILE A 165 -1.18 -7.27 -20.21
C ILE A 165 -0.52 -7.72 -21.52
N HIS A 166 -0.81 -8.95 -21.93
CA HIS A 166 -0.42 -9.46 -23.25
C HIS A 166 -1.64 -9.87 -24.07
N ARG A 167 -1.82 -9.20 -25.23
CA ARG A 167 -2.49 -9.65 -26.47
C ARG A 167 -3.98 -10.07 -26.44
N LEU A 168 -4.70 -10.06 -25.33
CA LEU A 168 -6.16 -10.35 -25.25
C LEU A 168 -6.97 -9.15 -24.71
N SER A 169 -8.30 -9.20 -24.85
CA SER A 169 -9.19 -8.26 -24.15
C SER A 169 -9.10 -8.50 -22.63
N VAL A 170 -8.66 -7.48 -21.89
CA VAL A 170 -8.47 -7.56 -20.43
C VAL A 170 -9.73 -7.09 -19.70
N GLU A 171 -10.14 -7.81 -18.67
CA GLU A 171 -11.14 -7.39 -17.70
C GLU A 171 -10.49 -7.19 -16.33
N VAL A 172 -10.73 -6.02 -15.75
CA VAL A 172 -10.26 -5.68 -14.40
C VAL A 172 -11.42 -5.77 -13.43
N SER A 173 -11.22 -6.48 -12.33
CA SER A 173 -12.22 -6.63 -11.28
C SER A 173 -11.73 -6.02 -9.97
N ALA A 174 -12.64 -5.37 -9.25
CA ALA A 174 -12.37 -4.82 -7.93
C ALA A 174 -12.90 -5.78 -6.85
N LEU A 175 -11.99 -6.31 -6.05
CA LEU A 175 -12.30 -7.03 -4.81
C LEU A 175 -12.20 -6.04 -3.66
N ILE A 176 -13.35 -5.52 -3.24
CA ILE A 176 -13.45 -4.53 -2.17
C ILE A 176 -14.02 -5.23 -0.93
N GLU A 177 -13.27 -5.19 0.16
CA GLU A 177 -13.67 -5.78 1.44
C GLU A 177 -13.64 -4.70 2.54
N LEU A 178 -14.66 -4.74 3.41
CA LEU A 178 -14.75 -3.90 4.59
C LEU A 178 -15.53 -4.65 5.67
N ASN A 179 -14.98 -4.77 6.87
CA ASN A 179 -15.63 -5.35 8.05
C ASN A 179 -16.19 -6.77 7.82
N GLY A 180 -15.48 -7.62 7.08
CA GLY A 180 -15.91 -8.98 6.78
C GLY A 180 -17.01 -9.07 5.72
N GLN A 181 -17.23 -7.99 4.97
CA GLN A 181 -18.19 -7.93 3.87
C GLN A 181 -17.49 -7.60 2.56
N VAL A 182 -17.95 -8.19 1.47
CA VAL A 182 -17.41 -7.95 0.12
C VAL A 182 -18.47 -7.32 -0.79
N VAL A 183 -18.04 -6.49 -1.74
CA VAL A 183 -18.90 -5.98 -2.79
C VAL A 183 -19.11 -7.01 -3.90
N MET A 184 -20.38 -7.29 -4.23
CA MET A 184 -20.77 -8.11 -5.39
C MET A 184 -21.80 -7.40 -6.26
N VAL A 185 -21.81 -7.73 -7.55
CA VAL A 185 -22.76 -7.24 -8.55
C VAL A 185 -23.59 -8.40 -9.08
N ARG A 186 -24.90 -8.19 -9.25
CA ARG A 186 -25.80 -9.20 -9.82
C ARG A 186 -25.75 -9.16 -11.35
N GLN A 187 -25.62 -10.33 -11.98
CA GLN A 187 -25.66 -10.51 -13.44
C GLN A 187 -26.45 -11.76 -13.81
N GLU A 188 -27.54 -11.60 -14.55
CA GLU A 188 -28.33 -12.71 -15.13
C GLU A 188 -28.69 -13.84 -14.15
N GLY A 189 -28.96 -13.48 -12.88
CA GLY A 189 -29.30 -14.45 -11.83
C GLY A 189 -28.12 -15.00 -11.03
N ASN A 190 -26.89 -14.72 -11.46
CA ASN A 190 -25.66 -15.00 -10.73
C ASN A 190 -25.06 -13.72 -10.10
N TYR A 191 -24.00 -13.89 -9.32
CA TYR A 191 -23.18 -12.82 -8.75
C TYR A 191 -21.75 -12.89 -9.27
N ARG A 192 -21.13 -11.71 -9.41
CA ARG A 192 -19.72 -11.55 -9.74
C ARG A 192 -19.11 -10.36 -8.99
N LEU A 193 -17.80 -10.22 -9.06
CA LEU A 193 -17.14 -8.99 -8.65
C LEU A 193 -17.54 -7.83 -9.59
N PRO A 194 -17.51 -6.58 -9.09
CA PRO A 194 -17.47 -5.41 -9.97
C PRO A 194 -16.32 -5.57 -10.97
N THR A 195 -16.65 -5.56 -12.27
CA THR A 195 -15.68 -5.82 -13.35
C THR A 195 -15.96 -4.90 -14.52
N ARG A 196 -14.90 -4.42 -15.16
CA ARG A 196 -14.93 -3.60 -16.37
C ARG A 196 -13.83 -4.02 -17.34
N SER A 197 -14.10 -3.98 -18.64
CA SER A 197 -13.09 -4.23 -19.68
C SER A 197 -12.16 -3.02 -19.83
N VAL A 198 -10.85 -3.28 -19.94
CA VAL A 198 -9.84 -2.25 -20.21
C VAL A 198 -9.94 -1.83 -21.67
N ALA A 199 -10.27 -0.57 -21.91
CA ALA A 199 -10.35 0.02 -23.26
C ALA A 199 -9.00 0.62 -23.70
N LYS A 200 -8.98 1.67 -24.53
CA LYS A 200 -7.76 2.39 -24.96
C LYS A 200 -7.01 3.14 -23.82
N GLY A 201 -7.44 2.99 -22.57
CA GLY A 201 -6.88 3.66 -21.39
C GLY A 201 -6.03 2.73 -20.52
N SER A 202 -5.59 3.22 -19.37
CA SER A 202 -4.83 2.42 -18.40
C SER A 202 -5.74 1.57 -17.51
N VAL A 203 -5.16 0.60 -16.81
CA VAL A 203 -5.86 -0.19 -15.78
C VAL A 203 -6.35 0.71 -14.64
N SER A 204 -5.53 1.69 -14.25
CA SER A 204 -5.83 2.70 -13.23
C SER A 204 -7.08 3.49 -13.60
N ASP A 205 -7.14 4.04 -14.81
CA ASP A 205 -8.31 4.81 -15.27
C ASP A 205 -9.57 3.94 -15.25
N THR A 206 -9.42 2.67 -15.63
CA THR A 206 -10.51 1.71 -15.64
C THR A 206 -11.02 1.39 -14.23
N LEU A 207 -10.11 1.20 -13.27
CA LEU A 207 -10.47 0.99 -11.86
C LEU A 207 -11.08 2.25 -11.24
N ASN A 208 -10.51 3.43 -11.46
CA ASN A 208 -11.05 4.70 -10.97
C ASN A 208 -12.47 4.94 -11.49
N THR A 209 -12.71 4.63 -12.77
CA THR A 209 -14.06 4.70 -13.35
C THR A 209 -15.00 3.69 -12.69
N LEU A 210 -14.55 2.46 -12.46
CA LEU A 210 -15.33 1.43 -11.78
C LEU A 210 -15.70 1.84 -10.35
N MET A 211 -14.78 2.48 -9.60
CA MET A 211 -15.06 2.99 -8.24
C MET A 211 -16.11 4.10 -8.26
N GLY A 212 -16.00 5.02 -9.21
CA GLY A 212 -17.00 6.07 -9.42
C GLY A 212 -18.39 5.50 -9.73
N GLU A 213 -18.48 4.42 -10.50
CA GLU A 213 -19.74 3.75 -10.83
C GLU A 213 -20.34 2.98 -9.67
N LEU A 214 -19.52 2.46 -8.77
CA LEU A 214 -19.97 1.82 -7.53
C LEU A 214 -20.40 2.84 -6.47
N GLY A 215 -19.96 4.10 -6.60
CA GLY A 215 -20.17 5.14 -5.59
C GLY A 215 -19.28 4.96 -4.37
N VAL A 216 -18.08 4.38 -4.53
CA VAL A 216 -17.15 4.10 -3.43
C VAL A 216 -15.85 4.88 -3.60
N ASN A 217 -15.28 5.33 -2.49
CA ASN A 217 -13.94 5.94 -2.47
C ASN A 217 -12.88 4.88 -2.12
N ALA A 218 -12.81 3.81 -2.91
CA ALA A 218 -11.83 2.76 -2.72
C ALA A 218 -10.63 2.97 -3.65
N SER A 219 -9.43 2.66 -3.16
CA SER A 219 -8.20 2.74 -3.94
C SER A 219 -7.77 1.36 -4.41
N PRO A 220 -7.32 1.20 -5.67
CA PRO A 220 -6.77 -0.06 -6.13
C PRO A 220 -5.46 -0.38 -5.38
N GLY A 221 -5.42 -1.53 -4.73
CA GLY A 221 -4.25 -2.03 -4.02
C GLY A 221 -3.42 -2.96 -4.91
N PHE A 222 -3.23 -4.19 -4.46
CA PHE A 222 -2.40 -5.18 -5.14
C PHE A 222 -3.24 -6.06 -6.08
N VAL A 223 -2.61 -6.60 -7.14
CA VAL A 223 -3.22 -7.66 -7.94
C VAL A 223 -3.34 -8.92 -7.07
N TYR A 224 -4.57 -9.28 -6.73
CA TYR A 224 -4.87 -10.48 -5.95
C TYR A 224 -4.82 -11.74 -6.81
N SER A 225 -5.30 -11.66 -8.05
CA SER A 225 -5.32 -12.81 -8.96
C SER A 225 -5.26 -12.38 -10.42
N VAL A 226 -4.53 -13.14 -11.23
CA VAL A 226 -4.62 -13.08 -12.68
C VAL A 226 -5.04 -14.45 -13.19
N TYR A 227 -6.09 -14.50 -14.02
CA TYR A 227 -6.51 -15.73 -14.67
C TYR A 227 -7.00 -15.51 -16.10
N GLU A 228 -6.93 -16.56 -16.90
CA GLU A 228 -7.43 -16.56 -18.28
C GLU A 228 -8.77 -17.31 -18.34
N ASP A 229 -9.79 -16.65 -18.85
CA ASP A 229 -11.02 -17.28 -19.32
C ASP A 229 -10.78 -17.72 -20.77
N ARG A 230 -10.46 -19.01 -20.92
CA ARG A 230 -10.15 -19.61 -22.22
C ARG A 230 -11.36 -19.72 -23.12
N GLN A 231 -12.57 -19.79 -22.56
CA GLN A 231 -13.80 -19.91 -23.34
C GLN A 231 -14.12 -18.60 -24.05
N ASN A 232 -13.93 -17.47 -23.34
CA ASN A 232 -14.23 -16.14 -23.87
C ASN A 232 -13.01 -15.39 -24.41
N HIS A 233 -11.81 -16.00 -24.37
CA HIS A 233 -10.54 -15.38 -24.75
C HIS A 233 -10.28 -14.05 -24.00
N LYS A 234 -10.59 -14.05 -22.70
CA LYS A 234 -10.42 -12.88 -21.83
C LYS A 234 -9.39 -13.14 -20.75
N GLN A 235 -8.61 -12.11 -20.45
CA GLN A 235 -7.72 -12.13 -19.29
C GLN A 235 -8.36 -11.34 -18.16
N HIS A 236 -8.53 -11.95 -17.00
CA HIS A 236 -9.07 -11.33 -15.81
C HIS A 236 -7.94 -10.95 -14.85
N ILE A 237 -7.93 -9.70 -14.42
CA ILE A 237 -7.03 -9.18 -13.39
C ILE A 237 -7.88 -8.68 -12.23
N VAL A 238 -7.77 -9.33 -11.08
CA VAL A 238 -8.52 -8.99 -9.87
C VAL A 238 -7.61 -8.19 -8.95
N PHE A 239 -8.02 -6.97 -8.62
CA PHE A 239 -7.34 -6.11 -7.67
C PHE A 239 -8.01 -6.20 -6.30
N LEU A 240 -7.22 -6.38 -5.26
CA LEU A 240 -7.67 -6.12 -3.90
C LEU A 240 -7.68 -4.61 -3.70
N CYS A 241 -8.85 -4.05 -3.43
CA CYS A 241 -9.07 -2.62 -3.28
C CYS A 241 -9.36 -2.31 -1.81
N ALA A 242 -8.72 -1.28 -1.28
CA ALA A 242 -8.88 -0.86 0.11
C ALA A 242 -9.68 0.43 0.21
N LEU A 243 -10.45 0.54 1.29
CA LEU A 243 -11.16 1.75 1.69
C LEU A 243 -10.36 2.45 2.80
N PRO A 244 -10.57 3.77 3.01
CA PRO A 244 -9.99 4.49 4.15
C PRO A 244 -10.33 3.83 5.49
N THR A 245 -9.49 4.03 6.52
CA THR A 245 -9.63 3.33 7.82
C THR A 245 -10.95 3.65 8.52
N GLU A 246 -11.41 4.90 8.43
CA GLU A 246 -12.65 5.36 9.05
C GLU A 246 -13.88 5.17 8.14
N ALA A 247 -13.74 4.46 7.01
CA ALA A 247 -14.85 4.25 6.11
C ALA A 247 -15.95 3.40 6.78
N GLU A 248 -17.15 3.97 6.89
CA GLU A 248 -18.37 3.18 7.06
C GLU A 248 -18.76 2.52 5.74
N LEU A 249 -19.56 1.45 5.79
CA LEU A 249 -20.06 0.75 4.60
C LEU A 249 -20.81 1.73 3.68
N PRO A 250 -20.23 2.13 2.52
CA PRO A 250 -20.86 3.10 1.65
C PRO A 250 -22.12 2.51 1.00
N THR A 251 -23.09 3.38 0.71
CA THR A 251 -24.24 3.01 -0.12
C THR A 251 -23.76 2.78 -1.56
N LEU A 252 -23.90 1.54 -2.02
CA LEU A 252 -23.45 1.12 -3.34
C LEU A 252 -24.48 1.43 -4.43
N GLN A 253 -23.98 1.72 -5.63
CA GLN A 253 -24.80 1.81 -6.84
C GLN A 253 -24.72 0.49 -7.62
N ASN A 254 -25.88 -0.12 -7.90
CA ASN A 254 -26.00 -1.37 -8.66
C ASN A 254 -25.16 -2.55 -8.14
N ALA A 255 -24.75 -2.50 -6.87
CA ALA A 255 -23.98 -3.53 -6.18
C ALA A 255 -24.50 -3.72 -4.75
N GLN A 256 -24.08 -4.79 -4.08
CA GLN A 256 -24.52 -5.16 -2.74
C GLN A 256 -23.34 -5.67 -1.92
N TRP A 257 -23.34 -5.36 -0.62
CA TRP A 257 -22.44 -5.94 0.35
C TRP A 257 -22.92 -7.34 0.74
N PHE A 258 -21.99 -8.29 0.84
CA PHE A 258 -22.26 -9.66 1.27
C PHE A 258 -21.27 -10.10 2.33
N ASP A 259 -21.76 -10.72 3.40
CA ASP A 259 -20.90 -11.30 4.42
C ASP A 259 -20.04 -12.42 3.83
N LEU A 260 -18.75 -12.40 4.16
CA LEU A 260 -17.78 -13.42 3.71
C LEU A 260 -18.20 -14.83 4.11
N GLU A 261 -18.86 -14.99 5.26
CA GLU A 261 -19.35 -16.27 5.75
C GLU A 261 -20.44 -16.87 4.85
N ASN A 262 -21.27 -16.01 4.24
CA ASN A 262 -22.40 -16.39 3.41
C ASN A 262 -22.07 -16.47 1.92
N LEU A 263 -20.85 -16.07 1.55
CA LEU A 263 -20.39 -15.92 0.19
C LEU A 263 -20.34 -17.26 -0.58
N SER A 264 -20.08 -18.36 0.14
CA SER A 264 -20.08 -19.71 -0.42
C SER A 264 -21.47 -20.18 -0.93
N ALA A 265 -22.54 -19.58 -0.42
CA ALA A 265 -23.91 -19.85 -0.81
C ALA A 265 -24.39 -19.01 -2.01
N LEU A 266 -23.63 -17.99 -2.42
CA LEU A 266 -24.00 -17.16 -3.56
C LEU A 266 -23.88 -17.94 -4.88
N PRO A 267 -24.86 -17.80 -5.79
CA PRO A 267 -24.76 -18.37 -7.12
C PRO A 267 -23.71 -17.60 -7.95
N ILE A 268 -22.48 -18.08 -7.92
CA ILE A 268 -21.37 -17.58 -8.76
C ILE A 268 -21.20 -18.55 -9.93
N GLY A 269 -21.51 -18.09 -11.14
CA GLY A 269 -21.49 -18.92 -12.35
C GLY A 269 -20.09 -19.22 -12.88
N ASP A 270 -19.13 -18.31 -12.64
CA ASP A 270 -17.73 -18.50 -13.03
C ASP A 270 -17.00 -19.36 -11.97
N SER A 271 -16.53 -20.53 -12.39
CA SER A 271 -15.80 -21.48 -11.54
C SER A 271 -14.45 -20.96 -11.05
N ALA A 272 -13.74 -20.16 -11.86
CA ALA A 272 -12.48 -19.55 -11.49
C ALA A 272 -12.72 -18.47 -10.43
N LEU A 273 -13.75 -17.64 -10.62
CA LEU A 273 -14.16 -16.65 -9.63
C LEU A 273 -14.62 -17.30 -8.32
N LYS A 274 -15.40 -18.40 -8.39
CA LYS A 274 -15.82 -19.14 -7.19
C LYS A 274 -14.63 -19.70 -6.42
N SER A 275 -13.63 -20.24 -7.11
CA SER A 275 -12.38 -20.71 -6.50
C SER A 275 -11.61 -19.56 -5.83
N LEU A 276 -11.50 -18.42 -6.52
CA LEU A 276 -10.86 -17.19 -6.04
C LEU A 276 -11.53 -16.66 -4.76
N MET A 277 -12.87 -16.60 -4.73
CA MET A 277 -13.66 -16.19 -3.56
C MET A 277 -13.48 -17.13 -2.37
N ASN A 278 -13.55 -18.45 -2.60
CA ASN A 278 -13.30 -19.42 -1.53
C ASN A 278 -11.89 -19.30 -0.96
N ARG A 279 -10.89 -18.97 -1.79
CA ARG A 279 -9.54 -18.68 -1.33
C ARG A 279 -9.50 -17.40 -0.50
N PHE A 280 -10.14 -16.33 -0.97
CA PHE A 280 -10.18 -15.05 -0.26
C PHE A 280 -10.77 -15.18 1.14
N VAL A 281 -11.88 -15.92 1.28
CA VAL A 281 -12.48 -16.21 2.61
C VAL A 281 -11.50 -16.92 3.54
N ARG A 282 -10.71 -17.89 3.03
CA ARG A 282 -9.69 -18.58 3.84
C ARG A 282 -8.51 -17.67 4.20
N GLU A 283 -8.06 -16.83 3.28
CA GLU A 283 -6.93 -15.92 3.48
C GLU A 283 -7.27 -14.76 4.44
N ASN A 284 -8.49 -14.21 4.34
CA ASN A 284 -8.97 -13.17 5.25
C ASN A 284 -9.01 -13.67 6.71
N ALA A 285 -9.48 -14.92 6.94
CA ALA A 285 -9.47 -15.53 8.27
C ALA A 285 -8.08 -15.67 8.92
N VAL A 286 -7.00 -15.57 8.12
CA VAL A 286 -5.60 -15.71 8.57
C VAL A 286 -4.84 -14.37 8.49
N GLY A 287 -5.42 -13.34 7.88
CA GLY A 287 -4.81 -12.01 7.72
C GLY A 287 -3.63 -11.97 6.74
N ASN A 288 -3.57 -12.88 5.76
CA ASN A 288 -2.41 -13.01 4.87
C ASN A 288 -2.85 -13.22 3.41
N TYR A 289 -2.63 -12.23 2.54
CA TYR A 289 -3.05 -12.26 1.13
C TYR A 289 -1.91 -12.71 0.21
N SER A 290 -2.15 -13.73 -0.62
CA SER A 290 -1.16 -14.25 -1.58
C SER A 290 -1.55 -13.93 -3.04
N ILE A 291 -0.58 -13.49 -3.86
CA ILE A 291 -0.79 -13.25 -5.29
C ILE A 291 -0.84 -14.59 -6.04
N TYR A 292 -1.91 -14.83 -6.79
CA TYR A 292 -2.11 -16.05 -7.57
C TYR A 292 -2.06 -15.83 -9.08
N TYR A 293 -1.36 -16.70 -9.78
CA TYR A 293 -1.27 -16.72 -11.23
C TYR A 293 -1.70 -18.08 -11.76
N GLY A 294 -2.75 -18.16 -12.58
CA GLY A 294 -3.24 -19.46 -13.09
C GLY A 294 -4.35 -19.38 -14.12
N ASP A 295 -4.94 -20.51 -14.45
CA ASP A 295 -6.14 -20.68 -15.27
C ASP A 295 -7.23 -21.44 -14.47
N GLU A 296 -8.34 -21.76 -15.13
CA GLU A 296 -9.49 -22.48 -14.58
C GLU A 296 -9.20 -23.90 -14.06
N GLN A 297 -8.03 -24.48 -14.36
CA GLN A 297 -7.63 -25.84 -14.00
C GLN A 297 -6.28 -25.94 -13.25
N ASN A 298 -5.37 -24.98 -13.44
CA ASN A 298 -4.03 -24.98 -12.86
C ASN A 298 -3.60 -23.56 -12.48
N GLY A 299 -3.01 -23.37 -11.31
CA GLY A 299 -2.28 -22.14 -11.04
C GLY A 299 -1.10 -22.32 -10.10
N ALA A 300 -0.14 -21.44 -10.27
CA ALA A 300 1.04 -21.33 -9.44
C ALA A 300 0.85 -20.18 -8.45
N ILE A 301 1.03 -20.48 -7.17
CA ILE A 301 1.23 -19.45 -6.15
C ILE A 301 2.67 -18.97 -6.33
N LYS A 302 2.86 -17.76 -6.87
CA LYS A 302 4.16 -17.10 -6.80
C LYS A 302 4.21 -16.31 -5.49
N GLN A 303 4.88 -16.86 -4.49
CA GLN A 303 5.34 -16.05 -3.37
C GLN A 303 6.40 -15.09 -3.90
N PHE A 304 6.21 -13.78 -3.70
CA PHE A 304 7.28 -12.81 -3.91
C PHE A 304 8.28 -12.90 -2.75
N ALA A 305 9.05 -13.99 -2.73
CA ALA A 305 10.30 -14.13 -1.99
C ALA A 305 11.01 -15.39 -2.51
N SER A 306 12.09 -15.19 -3.28
CA SER A 306 13.16 -16.17 -3.45
C SER A 306 14.49 -15.50 -3.13
#